data_AF-A0A444ZIC3-F1
#
_entry.id   AF-A0A444ZIC3-F1
#
_cell.length_a   1.000
_cell.length_b   1.000
_cell.length_c   1.000
_cell.angle_alpha   90.00
_cell.angle_beta   90.00
_cell.angle_gamma   90.00
#
_symmetry.space_group_name_H-M   'P 1'
#
loop_
_entity.id
_entity.type
_entity.pdbx_description
1 polymer ?
#
loop_
_entity_poly.entity_id
_entity_poly.type
_entity_poly.pdbx_seq_one_letter_code
_entity_poly.pdbx_strand_id
1 'polypeptide(L)'
;MLMKMEKYPDDLVPTNIAVTDYSGASTLVKGLVTLTVKVGSSERNTVFVVVPSRASYNALLGRDWIYGVGAVPSIVHQSVLL
;
A
#
# COMPACT_ATOMS: atom_id res chain seq x y z
N MET A 1 4.37 5.02 -11.01
CA MET A 1 3.13 4.53 -10.38
C MET A 1 2.59 5.49 -9.32
N LEU A 2 3.42 6.11 -8.48
CA LEU A 2 3.00 7.19 -7.57
C LEU A 2 2.19 8.29 -8.32
N MET A 3 2.69 8.71 -9.49
CA MET A 3 2.02 9.66 -10.39
C MET A 3 0.64 9.19 -10.89
N LYS A 4 0.38 7.88 -10.99
CA LYS A 4 -0.93 7.33 -11.37
C LYS A 4 -1.97 7.53 -10.26
N MET A 5 -1.52 7.74 -9.03
CA MET A 5 -2.34 8.10 -7.88
C MET A 5 -2.35 9.62 -7.65
N GLU A 6 -1.96 10.41 -8.66
CA GLU A 6 -1.86 11.88 -8.58
C GLU A 6 -0.97 12.36 -7.42
N LYS A 7 0.08 11.59 -7.12
CA LYS A 7 1.11 11.91 -6.13
C LYS A 7 2.48 11.96 -6.78
N TYR A 8 3.31 12.87 -6.29
CA TYR A 8 4.66 13.13 -6.78
C TYR A 8 5.69 12.90 -5.68
N PRO A 9 6.99 12.73 -6.02
CA PRO A 9 8.04 12.57 -5.02
C PRO A 9 8.06 13.67 -3.95
N ASP A 10 7.71 14.90 -4.34
CA ASP A 10 7.68 16.06 -3.43
C ASP A 10 6.49 16.03 -2.45
N ASP A 11 5.47 15.21 -2.72
CA ASP A 11 4.34 14.98 -1.80
C ASP A 11 4.68 13.97 -0.70
N LEU A 12 5.85 13.33 -0.77
CA LEU A 12 6.24 12.30 0.18
C LEU A 12 6.76 12.93 1.47
N VAL A 13 6.23 12.46 2.60
CA VAL A 13 6.77 12.82 3.91
C VAL A 13 8.05 12.02 4.12
N PRO A 14 9.21 12.68 4.35
CA PRO A 14 10.47 11.99 4.61
C PRO A 14 10.39 11.14 5.88
N THR A 15 11.02 9.98 5.86
CA THR A 15 11.09 9.09 7.02
C THR A 15 12.35 8.23 7.00
N ASN A 16 12.76 7.74 8.16
CA ASN A 16 13.88 6.82 8.35
C ASN A 16 13.44 5.35 8.47
N ILE A 17 12.18 5.05 8.15
CA ILE A 17 11.65 3.68 8.15
C ILE A 17 12.35 2.85 7.07
N ALA A 18 12.66 1.60 7.41
CA ALA A 18 13.08 0.59 6.46
C ALA A 18 12.09 -0.58 6.45
N VAL A 19 11.91 -1.20 5.29
CA VAL A 19 11.07 -2.40 5.12
C VAL A 19 11.98 -3.57 4.81
N THR A 20 11.79 -4.68 5.52
CA THR A 20 12.52 -5.92 5.29
C THR A 20 11.66 -6.88 4.47
N ASP A 21 12.20 -7.40 3.37
CA ASP A 21 11.52 -8.39 2.55
C ASP A 21 11.69 -9.82 3.08
N TYR A 22 11.09 -10.80 2.38
CA TYR A 22 11.15 -12.21 2.80
C TYR A 22 12.58 -12.80 2.79
N SER A 23 13.49 -12.22 2.01
CA SER A 23 14.89 -12.65 1.93
C SER A 23 15.73 -12.08 3.08
N GLY A 24 15.14 -11.22 3.92
CA GLY A 24 15.83 -10.50 4.99
C GLY A 24 16.53 -9.22 4.50
N ALA A 25 16.40 -8.86 3.22
CA ALA A 25 16.97 -7.62 2.72
C ALA A 25 16.14 -6.43 3.22
N SER A 26 16.81 -5.48 3.89
CA SER A 26 16.20 -4.25 4.39
C SER A 26 16.43 -3.12 3.41
N THR A 27 15.35 -2.41 3.06
CA THR A 27 15.37 -1.29 2.11
C THR A 27 14.78 -0.05 2.74
N LEU A 28 15.50 1.08 2.67
CA LEU A 28 14.99 2.38 3.07
C LEU A 28 13.81 2.77 2.17
N VAL A 29 12.73 3.25 2.79
CA VAL A 29 11.53 3.66 2.06
C VAL A 29 11.76 5.04 1.43
N LYS A 30 11.06 5.34 0.34
CA LYS A 30 11.12 6.66 -0.31
C LYS A 30 10.42 7.75 0.51
N GLY A 31 9.44 7.36 1.32
CA GLY A 31 8.66 8.27 2.14
C GLY A 31 7.29 7.69 2.47
N LEU A 32 6.48 8.50 3.13
CA LEU A 32 5.09 8.20 3.44
C LEU A 32 4.16 9.05 2.56
N VAL A 33 3.01 8.49 2.21
CA VAL A 33 1.96 9.23 1.49
C VAL A 33 0.59 8.83 2.01
N THR A 34 -0.32 9.79 2.15
CA THR A 34 -1.71 9.50 2.48
C THR A 34 -2.53 9.41 1.20
N LEU A 35 -3.23 8.29 1.04
CA LEU A 35 -4.15 8.04 -0.07
C LEU A 35 -5.54 7.69 0.47
N THR A 36 -6.58 8.15 -0.20
CA THR A 36 -7.95 7.67 0.04
C THR A 36 -8.15 6.35 -0.68
N VAL A 37 -8.46 5.29 0.08
CA VAL A 37 -8.70 3.94 -0.46
C VAL A 37 -10.19 3.66 -0.38
N LYS A 38 -10.79 3.35 -1.53
CA LYS A 38 -12.19 2.95 -1.64
C LYS A 38 -12.30 1.52 -2.16
N VAL A 39 -12.95 0.64 -1.41
CA VAL A 39 -13.23 -0.75 -1.80
C VAL A 39 -14.68 -1.07 -1.45
N GLY A 40 -15.49 -1.38 -2.46
CA GLY A 40 -16.93 -1.55 -2.28
C GLY A 40 -17.57 -0.29 -1.68
N SER A 41 -18.27 -0.45 -0.55
CA SER A 41 -18.88 0.65 0.21
C SER A 41 -17.95 1.29 1.25
N SER A 42 -16.74 0.75 1.45
CA SER A 42 -15.78 1.26 2.45
C SER A 42 -14.82 2.26 1.83
N GLU A 43 -14.61 3.39 2.51
CA GLU A 43 -13.69 4.45 2.11
C GLU A 43 -12.88 4.94 3.32
N ARG A 44 -11.55 4.96 3.22
CA ARG A 44 -10.66 5.39 4.30
C ARG A 44 -9.38 6.08 3.79
N ASN A 45 -9.00 7.15 4.46
CA ASN A 45 -7.66 7.73 4.33
C ASN A 45 -6.63 6.81 5.00
N THR A 46 -5.64 6.39 4.23
CA THR A 46 -4.66 5.38 4.63
C THR A 46 -3.26 5.90 4.34
N VAL A 47 -2.37 5.77 5.32
CA VAL A 47 -0.94 6.08 5.13
C VAL A 47 -0.27 4.87 4.49
N PHE A 48 0.39 5.10 3.37
CA PHE A 48 1.20 4.12 2.66
C PHE A 48 2.67 4.43 2.84
N VAL A 49 3.45 3.36 3.00
CA VAL A 49 4.90 3.37 2.89
C VAL A 49 5.25 3.18 1.42
N VAL A 50 5.98 4.13 0.83
CA VAL A 50 6.39 4.06 -0.57
C VAL A 50 7.75 3.40 -0.66
N VAL A 51 7.82 2.22 -1.29
CA VAL A 51 9.07 1.45 -1.45
C VAL A 51 9.53 1.43 -2.92
N PRO A 52 10.83 1.45 -3.21
CA PRO A 52 11.33 1.10 -4.54
C PRO A 52 11.08 -0.39 -4.78
N SER A 53 10.20 -0.73 -5.71
CA SER A 53 9.87 -2.13 -6.00
C SER A 53 9.67 -2.36 -7.50
N ARG A 54 10.00 -3.58 -7.95
CA ARG A 54 9.69 -4.10 -9.30
C ARG A 54 8.48 -5.05 -9.28
N ALA A 55 7.68 -5.02 -8.22
CA ALA A 55 6.51 -5.87 -8.07
C ALA A 55 5.48 -5.63 -9.20
N SER A 56 4.71 -6.68 -9.50
CA SER A 56 3.61 -6.65 -10.46
C SER A 56 2.33 -6.01 -9.91
N TYR A 57 2.33 -5.61 -8.64
CA TYR A 57 1.22 -4.94 -7.97
C TYR A 57 1.58 -3.51 -7.60
N ASN A 58 0.53 -2.71 -7.40
CA ASN A 58 0.65 -1.29 -7.18
C ASN A 58 0.65 -0.91 -5.68
N ALA A 59 -0.19 -1.56 -4.89
CA ALA A 59 -0.32 -1.29 -3.47
C ALA A 59 -0.59 -2.58 -2.72
N LEU A 60 -0.19 -2.64 -1.45
CA LEU A 60 -0.51 -3.72 -0.54
C LEU A 60 -1.35 -3.17 0.60
N LEU A 61 -2.55 -3.71 0.77
CA LEU A 61 -3.38 -3.45 1.94
C LEU A 61 -3.07 -4.50 2.98
N GLY A 62 -2.36 -4.07 4.02
CA GLY A 62 -1.97 -4.93 5.12
C GLY A 62 -3.13 -5.25 6.06
N ARG A 63 -2.79 -6.01 7.10
CA ARG A 63 -3.68 -6.41 8.17
C ARG A 63 -4.47 -5.23 8.76
N ASP A 64 -3.79 -4.14 9.11
CA ASP A 64 -4.41 -3.01 9.81
C ASP A 64 -5.54 -2.37 8.99
N TRP A 65 -5.35 -2.29 7.67
CA TRP A 65 -6.40 -1.77 6.79
C TRP A 65 -7.58 -2.74 6.71
N ILE A 66 -7.32 -4.04 6.50
CA ILE A 66 -8.33 -5.10 6.41
C ILE A 66 -9.18 -5.17 7.68
N TYR A 67 -8.53 -5.21 8.86
CA TYR A 67 -9.21 -5.18 10.14
C TYR A 67 -9.96 -3.86 10.36
N GLY A 68 -9.36 -2.73 9.95
CA GLY A 68 -9.98 -1.42 10.08
C GLY A 68 -11.32 -1.30 9.35
N VAL A 69 -11.50 -1.97 8.21
CA VAL A 69 -12.76 -1.98 7.46
C VAL A 69 -13.66 -3.19 7.76
N GLY A 70 -13.25 -4.09 8.65
CA GLY A 70 -14.00 -5.31 8.97
C GLY A 70 -14.07 -6.30 7.80
N ALA A 71 -13.12 -6.25 6.86
CA ALA A 71 -13.10 -7.15 5.72
C ALA A 71 -12.64 -8.56 6.12
N VAL A 72 -13.30 -9.58 5.57
CA VAL A 72 -12.93 -10.99 5.74
C VAL A 72 -12.37 -11.52 4.41
N PRO A 73 -11.07 -11.85 4.33
CA PRO A 73 -10.50 -12.44 3.13
C PRO A 73 -11.13 -13.80 2.82
N SER A 74 -11.51 -14.04 1.57
CA SER A 74 -12.02 -15.34 1.11
C SER A 74 -11.14 -15.88 -0.02
N ILE A 75 -10.61 -17.09 0.15
CA ILE A 75 -9.85 -17.80 -0.89
C ILE A 75 -10.78 -18.38 -1.96
N VAL A 76 -12.04 -18.65 -1.61
CA VAL A 76 -13.02 -19.30 -2.49
C VAL A 76 -13.55 -18.35 -3.59
N HIS A 77 -13.58 -17.05 -3.32
CA HIS A 77 -14.10 -16.03 -4.25
C HIS A 77 -13.04 -14.99 -4.58
N GLN A 78 -11.93 -15.42 -5.20
CA GLN A 78 -10.92 -14.48 -5.68
C GLN A 78 -11.46 -13.69 -6.89
N SER A 79 -11.65 -12.39 -6.71
CA SER A 79 -11.91 -11.47 -7.83
C SER A 79 -10.58 -10.92 -8.32
N VAL A 80 -10.01 -11.57 -9.34
CA VAL A 80 -8.80 -11.11 -10.03
C VAL A 80 -9.26 -10.49 -11.34
N LEU A 81 -9.26 -9.15 -11.41
CA LEU A 81 -9.35 -8.45 -12.69
C LEU A 81 -7.98 -8.56 -13.35
N LEU A 82 -7.88 -9.41 -14.38
CA LEU A 82 -6.74 -9.52 -15.29
C LEU A 82 -6.64 -8.27 -16.19
#